data_AF-A0A6H9IKY8-F1
#
_entry.id   AF-A0A6H9IKY8-F1
#
_cell.length_a   1.000
_cell.length_b   1.000
_cell.length_c   1.000
_cell.angle_alpha   90.00
_cell.angle_beta   90.00
_cell.angle_gamma   90.00
#
_symmetry.space_group_name_H-M   'P 1'
#
loop_
_entity.id
_entity.type
_entity.pdbx_description
1 polymer ?
#
loop_
_entity_poly.entity_id
_entity_poly.type
_entity_poly.pdbx_seq_one_letter_code
_entity_poly.pdbx_strand_id
1 'polypeptide(L)'
;MSISVSDELQLFAQEIQSFLFPNTLRDLARDVGFVQRTSKYQTKDLVALCIWMSQNIATTFLAHMKEEIIPVLMDVIKTNNIPAIREAIDAIGFICFYNKIHSNTQIIDALILCLGNNFNDNIILWKLVRAFESFNDINVIKILMEIEQNDSQLVIRNEAKRSLKIINNRTNN
;
A
#
# COMPACT_ATOMS: atom_id res chain seq x y z
N MET A 1 -25.55 6.88 18.95
CA MET A 1 -24.22 6.28 18.84
C MET A 1 -23.88 6.29 17.37
N SER A 2 -23.00 7.17 16.92
CA SER A 2 -22.52 7.15 15.54
C SER A 2 -21.51 6.02 15.42
N ILE A 3 -21.72 5.11 14.48
CA ILE A 3 -20.69 4.12 14.10
C ILE A 3 -19.50 4.93 13.59
N SER A 4 -18.30 4.67 14.10
CA SER A 4 -17.13 5.41 13.63
C SER A 4 -16.73 4.89 12.25
N VAL A 5 -16.13 5.74 11.42
CA VAL A 5 -15.59 5.32 10.10
C VAL A 5 -14.62 4.13 10.26
N SER A 6 -13.90 4.06 11.37
CA SER A 6 -13.02 2.92 11.69
C SER A 6 -13.80 1.61 11.85
N ASP A 7 -14.97 1.64 12.48
CA ASP A 7 -15.79 0.44 12.69
C ASP A 7 -16.40 -0.07 11.37
N GLU A 8 -16.81 0.84 10.48
CA GLU A 8 -17.30 0.48 9.14
C GLU A 8 -16.20 -0.14 8.28
N LEU A 9 -14.99 0.43 8.31
CA LEU A 9 -13.84 -0.12 7.60
C LEU A 9 -13.43 -1.49 8.14
N GLN A 10 -13.59 -1.73 9.44
CA GLN A 10 -13.29 -3.02 10.04
C GLN A 10 -14.28 -4.11 9.60
N LEU A 11 -15.59 -3.82 9.61
CA LEU A 11 -16.61 -4.76 9.11
C LEU A 11 -16.42 -5.04 7.61
N PHE A 12 -16.07 -4.01 6.85
CA PHE A 12 -15.77 -4.16 5.44
C PHE A 12 -14.52 -5.04 5.19
N ALA A 13 -13.46 -4.88 5.98
CA ALA A 13 -12.27 -5.72 5.89
C ALA A 13 -12.59 -7.20 6.19
N GLN A 14 -13.47 -7.46 7.17
CA GLN A 14 -13.94 -8.82 7.46
C GLN A 14 -14.72 -9.42 6.29
N GLU A 15 -15.59 -8.63 5.67
CA GLU A 15 -16.36 -9.02 4.49
C GLU A 15 -15.41 -9.39 3.34
N ILE A 16 -14.40 -8.56 3.03
CA ILE A 16 -13.37 -8.89 2.03
C ILE A 16 -12.61 -10.17 2.36
N GLN A 17 -12.19 -10.35 3.61
CA GLN A 17 -11.46 -11.56 4.01
C GLN A 17 -12.30 -12.82 3.78
N SER A 18 -13.62 -12.74 3.95
CA SER A 18 -14.54 -13.85 3.63
C SER A 18 -14.55 -14.22 2.14
N PHE A 19 -14.29 -13.24 1.25
CA PHE A 19 -14.15 -13.48 -0.18
C PHE A 19 -12.82 -14.11 -0.59
N LEU A 20 -11.80 -14.11 0.29
CA LEU A 20 -10.47 -14.65 0.02
C LEU A 20 -10.33 -16.14 0.38
N PHE A 21 -11.41 -16.82 0.79
CA PHE A 21 -11.37 -18.27 1.01
C PHE A 21 -11.29 -19.05 -0.33
N PRO A 22 -10.55 -20.18 -0.39
CA PRO A 22 -10.29 -20.89 -1.65
C PRO A 22 -11.53 -21.31 -2.44
N ASN A 23 -12.62 -21.65 -1.74
CA ASN A 23 -13.89 -22.02 -2.38
C ASN A 23 -14.58 -20.77 -2.97
N THR A 24 -14.66 -19.68 -2.19
CA THR A 24 -15.23 -18.41 -2.63
C THR A 24 -14.46 -17.82 -3.81
N LEU A 25 -13.13 -17.85 -3.78
CA LEU A 25 -12.28 -17.40 -4.88
C LEU A 25 -12.52 -18.20 -6.17
N ARG A 26 -12.72 -19.51 -6.05
CA ARG A 26 -12.99 -20.38 -7.21
C ARG A 26 -14.35 -20.10 -7.82
N ASP A 27 -15.36 -19.87 -6.99
CA ASP A 27 -16.71 -19.55 -7.45
C ASP A 27 -16.75 -18.15 -8.09
N LEU A 28 -16.10 -17.16 -7.47
CA LEU A 28 -15.95 -15.83 -8.04
C LEU A 28 -15.20 -15.86 -9.37
N ALA A 29 -14.10 -16.63 -9.49
CA ALA A 29 -13.35 -16.78 -10.74
C ALA A 29 -14.21 -17.30 -11.91
N ARG A 30 -15.19 -18.16 -11.59
CA ARG A 30 -16.16 -18.68 -12.54
C ARG A 30 -17.15 -17.57 -12.93
N ASP A 31 -17.68 -16.86 -11.94
CA ASP A 31 -18.75 -15.87 -12.13
C ASP A 31 -18.28 -14.65 -12.91
N VAL A 32 -17.04 -14.18 -12.68
CA VAL A 32 -16.46 -13.06 -13.45
C VAL A 32 -15.89 -13.49 -14.81
N GLY A 33 -16.07 -14.76 -15.20
CA GLY A 33 -15.61 -15.29 -16.49
C GLY A 33 -14.09 -15.46 -16.61
N PHE A 34 -13.35 -15.33 -15.51
CA PHE A 34 -11.90 -15.54 -15.47
C PHE A 34 -11.54 -17.00 -15.77
N VAL A 35 -12.44 -17.95 -15.44
CA VAL A 35 -12.27 -19.37 -15.72
C VAL A 35 -13.57 -20.01 -16.22
N GLN A 36 -13.50 -20.69 -17.37
CA GLN A 36 -14.64 -21.45 -17.92
C GLN A 36 -14.71 -22.91 -17.43
N ARG A 37 -13.60 -23.50 -16.96
CA ARG A 37 -13.54 -24.88 -16.39
C ARG A 37 -12.64 -24.95 -15.15
N THR A 38 -13.24 -25.25 -14.01
CA THR A 38 -12.57 -25.33 -12.69
C THR A 38 -11.53 -26.44 -12.57
N SER A 39 -11.60 -27.49 -13.40
CA SER A 39 -10.69 -28.64 -13.36
C SER A 39 -9.29 -28.37 -13.93
N LYS A 40 -9.05 -27.22 -14.57
CA LYS A 40 -7.74 -26.84 -15.14
C LYS A 40 -6.97 -25.81 -14.31
N TYR A 41 -7.53 -25.40 -13.17
CA TYR A 41 -7.02 -24.28 -12.41
C TYR A 41 -5.78 -24.67 -11.60
N GLN A 42 -4.62 -24.10 -11.93
CA GLN A 42 -3.37 -24.34 -11.22
C GLN A 42 -3.20 -23.30 -10.09
N THR A 43 -2.39 -23.61 -9.08
CA THR A 43 -2.09 -22.70 -7.96
C THR A 43 -1.63 -21.30 -8.42
N LYS A 44 -0.94 -21.22 -9.57
CA LYS A 44 -0.51 -19.95 -10.18
C LYS A 44 -1.68 -19.06 -10.64
N ASP A 45 -2.78 -19.66 -11.08
CA ASP A 45 -3.94 -18.93 -11.57
C ASP A 45 -4.77 -18.38 -10.40
N LEU A 46 -4.80 -19.11 -9.27
CA LEU A 46 -5.32 -18.62 -7.97
C LEU A 46 -4.54 -17.40 -7.49
N VAL A 47 -3.20 -17.47 -7.55
CA VAL A 47 -2.34 -16.35 -7.15
C VAL A 47 -2.57 -15.14 -8.06
N ALA A 48 -2.68 -15.34 -9.38
CA ALA A 48 -2.98 -14.26 -10.32
C ALA A 48 -4.35 -13.61 -10.05
N LEU A 49 -5.38 -14.41 -9.71
CA LEU A 49 -6.69 -13.89 -9.33
C LEU A 49 -6.64 -13.09 -8.03
N CYS A 50 -5.95 -13.58 -6.99
CA CYS A 50 -5.79 -12.84 -5.72
C CYS A 50 -5.06 -11.50 -5.94
N ILE A 51 -4.03 -11.47 -6.79
CA ILE A 51 -3.32 -10.24 -7.16
C ILE A 51 -4.27 -9.30 -7.92
N TRP A 52 -4.98 -9.80 -8.92
CA TRP A 52 -5.94 -9.02 -9.69
C TRP A 52 -7.07 -8.46 -8.81
N MET A 53 -7.62 -9.27 -7.89
CA MET A 53 -8.67 -8.85 -6.96
C MET A 53 -8.16 -7.82 -5.97
N SER A 54 -7.03 -8.07 -5.30
CA SER A 54 -6.46 -7.10 -4.35
C SER A 54 -6.16 -5.76 -5.03
N GLN A 55 -5.62 -5.79 -6.26
CA GLN A 55 -5.42 -4.58 -7.06
C GLN A 55 -6.74 -3.91 -7.42
N ASN A 56 -7.75 -4.63 -7.94
CA ASN A 56 -9.01 -4.00 -8.32
C ASN A 56 -9.81 -3.48 -7.14
N ILE A 57 -9.85 -4.22 -6.04
CA ILE A 57 -10.49 -3.80 -4.79
C ILE A 57 -9.79 -2.55 -4.27
N ALA A 58 -8.45 -2.57 -4.12
CA ALA A 58 -7.71 -1.42 -3.64
C ALA A 58 -7.86 -0.23 -4.59
N THR A 59 -7.75 -0.44 -5.90
CA THR A 59 -7.89 0.64 -6.89
C THR A 59 -9.30 1.19 -6.91
N THR A 60 -10.34 0.34 -6.85
CA THR A 60 -11.73 0.79 -6.87
C THR A 60 -12.11 1.46 -5.56
N PHE A 61 -11.75 0.90 -4.40
CA PHE A 61 -12.04 1.53 -3.10
C PHE A 61 -11.23 2.80 -2.90
N LEU A 62 -9.92 2.80 -3.15
CA LEU A 62 -9.06 3.98 -2.99
C LEU A 62 -9.32 5.04 -4.07
N ALA A 63 -9.79 4.67 -5.27
CA ALA A 63 -10.25 5.66 -6.26
C ALA A 63 -11.53 6.38 -5.82
N HIS A 64 -12.39 5.71 -5.03
CA HIS A 64 -13.59 6.34 -4.47
C HIS A 64 -13.33 7.04 -3.12
N MET A 65 -12.28 6.62 -2.39
CA MET A 65 -11.86 7.21 -1.12
C MET A 65 -10.69 8.19 -1.36
N LYS A 66 -11.05 9.41 -1.74
CA LYS A 66 -10.18 10.56 -2.06
C LYS A 66 -9.17 10.91 -0.95
N GLU A 67 -8.44 12.02 -1.14
CA GLU A 67 -7.56 12.66 -0.15
C GLU A 67 -8.18 12.84 1.25
N GLU A 68 -9.51 12.86 1.35
CA GLU A 68 -10.31 13.02 2.57
C GLU A 68 -10.01 11.98 3.65
N ILE A 69 -9.56 10.76 3.30
CA ILE A 69 -9.25 9.72 4.29
C ILE A 69 -7.82 9.81 4.84
N ILE A 70 -6.95 10.61 4.21
CA ILE A 70 -5.54 10.72 4.59
C ILE A 70 -5.37 11.09 6.07
N PRO A 71 -6.15 12.04 6.67
CA PRO A 71 -6.05 12.33 8.09
C PRO A 71 -6.27 11.11 8.99
N VAL A 72 -7.27 10.27 8.67
CA VAL A 72 -7.57 9.05 9.42
C VAL A 72 -6.41 8.06 9.30
N LEU A 73 -5.85 7.88 8.10
CA LEU A 73 -4.69 7.01 7.88
C LEU A 73 -3.44 7.54 8.60
N MET A 74 -3.24 8.85 8.65
CA MET A 74 -2.15 9.48 9.40
C MET A 74 -2.28 9.24 10.91
N ASP A 75 -3.49 9.10 11.42
CA ASP A 75 -3.70 8.73 12.83
C ASP A 75 -3.43 7.23 13.06
N VAL A 76 -3.75 6.37 12.10
CA VAL A 76 -3.41 4.93 12.16
C VAL A 76 -1.91 4.69 12.23
N ILE A 77 -1.10 5.39 11.41
CA ILE A 77 0.37 5.22 11.41
C ILE A 77 1.05 5.70 12.70
N LYS A 78 0.35 6.47 13.55
CA LYS A 78 0.82 6.91 14.87
C LYS A 78 0.47 5.92 16.00
N THR A 79 -0.30 4.87 15.70
CA THR A 79 -0.67 3.84 16.68
C THR A 79 0.46 2.81 16.88
N ASN A 80 0.24 1.83 17.75
CA ASN A 80 1.12 0.67 17.92
C ASN A 80 0.59 -0.60 17.21
N ASN A 81 -0.44 -0.47 16.36
CA ASN A 81 -1.03 -1.60 15.65
C ASN A 81 -0.24 -1.89 14.36
N ILE A 82 0.83 -2.67 14.47
CA ILE A 82 1.76 -2.96 13.36
C ILE A 82 1.04 -3.44 12.07
N PRO A 83 0.08 -4.39 12.11
CA PRO A 83 -0.70 -4.74 10.93
C PRO A 83 -1.42 -3.53 10.30
N ALA A 84 -2.09 -2.70 11.11
CA ALA A 84 -2.82 -1.54 10.59
C ALA A 84 -1.88 -0.46 10.02
N ILE A 85 -0.72 -0.23 10.66
CA ILE A 85 0.31 0.70 10.18
C ILE A 85 0.79 0.29 8.79
N ARG A 86 1.06 -1.01 8.58
CA ARG A 86 1.51 -1.54 7.28
C ARG A 86 0.50 -1.29 6.16
N GLU A 87 -0.79 -1.41 6.45
CA GLU A 87 -1.82 -1.16 5.44
C GLU A 87 -2.05 0.33 5.22
N ALA A 88 -1.98 1.14 6.29
CA ALA A 88 -2.11 2.59 6.19
C ALA A 88 -0.98 3.23 5.37
N ILE A 89 0.26 2.75 5.50
CA ILE A 89 1.39 3.24 4.68
C ILE A 89 1.13 2.98 3.18
N ASP A 90 0.71 1.77 2.82
CA ASP A 90 0.42 1.42 1.43
C ASP A 90 -0.72 2.26 0.88
N ALA A 91 -1.79 2.46 1.66
CA ALA A 91 -2.92 3.29 1.28
C ALA A 91 -2.51 4.75 1.08
N ILE A 92 -1.75 5.34 2.01
CA ILE A 92 -1.23 6.73 1.88
C ILE A 92 -0.36 6.84 0.63
N GLY A 93 0.61 5.94 0.45
CA GLY A 93 1.49 5.94 -0.72
C GLY A 93 0.71 5.85 -2.02
N PHE A 94 -0.24 4.93 -2.12
CA PHE A 94 -1.09 4.77 -3.29
C PHE A 94 -1.90 6.03 -3.60
N ILE A 95 -2.58 6.60 -2.60
CA ILE A 95 -3.40 7.81 -2.76
C ILE A 95 -2.53 8.99 -3.22
N CYS A 96 -1.37 9.20 -2.59
CA CYS A 96 -0.46 10.28 -2.96
C CYS A 96 0.10 10.10 -4.38
N PHE A 97 0.43 8.88 -4.77
CA PHE A 97 0.94 8.57 -6.11
C PHE A 97 -0.08 8.90 -7.20
N TYR A 98 -1.31 8.37 -7.09
CA TYR A 98 -2.31 8.49 -8.15
C TYR A 98 -3.04 9.84 -8.18
N ASN A 99 -3.18 10.52 -7.03
CA ASN A 99 -3.76 11.87 -6.96
C ASN A 99 -2.73 12.98 -7.12
N LYS A 100 -1.46 12.65 -7.42
CA LYS A 100 -0.36 13.61 -7.65
C LYS A 100 -0.06 14.52 -6.45
N ILE A 101 -0.20 14.02 -5.23
CA ILE A 101 0.06 14.75 -3.98
C ILE A 101 1.55 14.62 -3.64
N HIS A 102 2.40 15.35 -4.36
CA HIS A 102 3.85 15.12 -4.33
C HIS A 102 4.62 15.95 -3.29
N SER A 103 4.01 17.01 -2.74
CA SER A 103 4.71 18.01 -1.90
C SER A 103 3.97 18.36 -0.61
N ASN A 104 3.05 17.51 -0.15
CA ASN A 104 2.34 17.74 1.10
C ASN A 104 3.24 17.39 2.30
N THR A 105 3.77 18.42 2.96
CA THR A 105 4.73 18.28 4.07
C THR A 105 4.15 17.55 5.27
N GLN A 106 2.86 17.72 5.58
CA GLN A 106 2.24 17.04 6.73
C GLN A 106 2.26 15.52 6.57
N ILE A 107 1.99 15.03 5.36
CA ILE A 107 2.04 13.59 5.05
C ILE A 107 3.48 13.10 5.09
N ILE A 108 4.40 13.85 4.48
CA ILE A 108 5.83 13.50 4.43
C ILE A 108 6.39 13.39 5.86
N ASP A 109 6.15 14.40 6.70
CA ASP A 109 6.63 14.45 8.08
C ASP A 109 6.05 13.27 8.89
N ALA A 110 4.78 12.93 8.69
CA ALA A 110 4.15 11.80 9.36
C ALA A 110 4.78 10.45 8.94
N LEU A 111 5.08 10.27 7.65
CA LEU A 111 5.74 9.05 7.15
C LEU A 111 7.21 8.96 7.59
N ILE A 112 7.94 10.07 7.63
CA ILE A 112 9.33 10.14 8.15
C ILE A 112 9.34 9.84 9.65
N LEU A 113 8.38 10.37 10.42
CA LEU A 113 8.25 10.03 11.83
C LEU A 113 7.94 8.53 12.01
N CYS A 114 7.05 7.98 11.18
CA CYS A 114 6.74 6.55 11.19
C CYS A 114 7.97 5.69 10.87
N LEU A 115 8.83 6.13 9.95
CA LEU A 115 10.11 5.50 9.63
C LEU A 115 11.02 5.43 10.86
N GLY A 116 11.20 6.58 11.53
CA GLY A 116 12.05 6.68 12.72
C GLY A 116 11.57 5.80 13.87
N ASN A 117 10.24 5.67 14.06
CA ASN A 117 9.67 4.86 15.13
C ASN A 117 9.72 3.35 14.85
N ASN A 118 9.84 2.94 13.58
CA ASN A 118 9.68 1.54 13.17
C ASN A 118 10.86 1.01 12.33
N PHE A 119 12.04 1.62 12.44
CA PHE A 119 13.21 1.29 11.61
C PHE A 119 13.67 -0.18 11.69
N ASN A 120 13.36 -0.88 12.79
CA ASN A 120 13.69 -2.29 12.97
C ASN A 120 12.71 -3.27 12.27
N ASP A 121 11.55 -2.79 11.81
CA ASP A 121 10.58 -3.61 11.08
C ASP A 121 10.85 -3.49 9.57
N ASN A 122 11.52 -4.50 9.02
CA ASN A 122 11.86 -4.56 7.59
C ASN A 122 10.66 -4.45 6.66
N ILE A 123 9.46 -4.88 7.09
CA ILE A 123 8.24 -4.81 6.27
C ILE A 123 7.74 -3.37 6.25
N ILE A 124 7.69 -2.69 7.40
CA ILE A 124 7.34 -1.27 7.47
C ILE A 124 8.35 -0.44 6.68
N LEU A 125 9.65 -0.70 6.85
CA LEU A 125 10.71 -0.02 6.12
C LEU A 125 10.55 -0.15 4.61
N TRP A 126 10.35 -1.37 4.10
CA TRP A 126 10.13 -1.61 2.67
C TRP A 126 8.87 -0.90 2.15
N LYS A 127 7.77 -0.91 2.91
CA LYS A 127 6.52 -0.22 2.53
C LYS A 127 6.68 1.30 2.53
N LEU A 128 7.41 1.88 3.49
CA LEU A 128 7.71 3.31 3.52
C LEU A 128 8.58 3.73 2.34
N VAL A 129 9.62 2.95 2.03
CA VAL A 129 10.47 3.16 0.84
C VAL A 129 9.64 3.18 -0.45
N ARG A 130 8.62 2.30 -0.53
CA ARG A 130 7.66 2.31 -1.64
C ARG A 130 6.78 3.56 -1.61
N ALA A 131 6.15 3.89 -0.48
CA ALA A 131 5.28 5.06 -0.36
C ALA A 131 6.03 6.36 -0.71
N PHE A 132 7.31 6.46 -0.32
CA PHE A 132 8.18 7.60 -0.62
C PHE A 132 8.39 7.85 -2.10
N GLU A 133 8.20 6.84 -2.95
CA GLU A 133 8.20 7.04 -4.39
C GLU A 133 7.15 8.05 -4.85
N SER A 134 6.18 8.42 -4.02
CA SER A 134 5.11 9.36 -4.33
C SER A 134 5.50 10.82 -4.14
N PHE A 135 6.61 11.14 -3.47
CA PHE A 135 6.94 12.51 -3.09
C PHE A 135 8.18 13.02 -3.82
N ASN A 136 8.13 14.26 -4.29
CA ASN A 136 9.28 14.96 -4.87
C ASN A 136 9.83 15.94 -3.83
N ASP A 137 10.31 15.40 -2.71
CA ASP A 137 10.82 16.16 -1.58
C ASP A 137 12.30 15.83 -1.33
N ILE A 138 13.08 16.85 -0.98
CA ILE A 138 14.54 16.72 -0.84
C ILE A 138 14.93 15.83 0.34
N ASN A 139 14.16 15.81 1.43
CA ASN A 139 14.42 14.96 2.58
C ASN A 139 14.08 13.51 2.24
N VAL A 140 12.97 13.29 1.54
CA VAL A 140 12.58 11.96 1.04
C VAL A 140 13.66 11.40 0.11
N ILE A 141 14.16 12.19 -0.85
CA ILE A 141 15.22 11.76 -1.77
C ILE A 141 16.50 11.40 -1.00
N LYS A 142 16.91 12.21 -0.01
CA LYS A 142 18.08 11.93 0.83
C LYS A 142 17.93 10.61 1.60
N ILE A 143 16.77 10.40 2.22
CA ILE A 143 16.47 9.15 2.94
C ILE A 143 16.57 7.94 2.00
N LEU A 144 15.98 8.02 0.80
CA LEU A 144 16.04 6.94 -0.17
C LEU A 144 17.47 6.65 -0.63
N MET A 145 18.30 7.70 -0.85
CA MET A 145 19.71 7.53 -1.21
C MET A 145 20.52 6.89 -0.08
N GLU A 146 20.27 7.26 1.17
CA GLU A 146 20.92 6.67 2.33
C GLU A 146 20.57 5.18 2.47
N ILE A 147 19.28 4.83 2.33
CA ILE A 147 18.80 3.45 2.35
C ILE A 147 19.39 2.65 1.20
N GLU A 148 19.41 3.20 -0.03
CA GLU A 148 20.00 2.53 -1.21
C GLU A 148 21.46 2.13 -0.98
N GLN A 149 22.23 2.97 -0.28
CA GLN A 149 23.67 2.77 -0.09
C GLN A 149 23.98 1.89 1.12
N ASN A 150 23.25 2.06 2.22
CA ASN A 150 23.70 1.60 3.53
C ASN A 150 22.82 0.53 4.17
N ASP A 151 21.59 0.32 3.70
CA ASP A 151 20.69 -0.65 4.33
C ASP A 151 21.27 -2.07 4.27
N SER A 152 21.15 -2.85 5.35
CA SER A 152 21.69 -4.21 5.41
C SER A 152 21.01 -5.17 4.42
N GLN A 153 19.72 -4.98 4.14
CA GLN A 153 18.88 -5.85 3.33
C GLN A 153 18.93 -5.43 1.86
N LEU A 154 19.43 -6.32 1.00
CA LEU A 154 19.51 -6.07 -0.44
C LEU A 154 18.15 -5.75 -1.07
N VAL A 155 17.08 -6.37 -0.60
CA VAL A 155 15.71 -6.13 -1.09
C VAL A 155 15.29 -4.68 -0.84
N ILE A 156 15.61 -4.12 0.31
CA ILE A 156 15.27 -2.74 0.67
C ILE A 156 16.11 -1.74 -0.13
N ARG A 157 17.42 -2.02 -0.31
CA ARG A 157 18.28 -1.21 -1.19
C ARG A 157 17.75 -1.16 -2.63
N ASN A 158 17.36 -2.30 -3.18
CA ASN A 158 16.81 -2.39 -4.53
C ASN A 158 15.47 -1.65 -4.66
N GLU A 159 14.64 -1.71 -3.62
CA GLU A 159 13.38 -0.98 -3.57
C GLU A 159 13.62 0.54 -3.57
N ALA A 160 14.57 1.02 -2.76
CA ALA A 160 14.91 2.44 -2.72
C ALA A 160 15.42 2.96 -4.06
N LYS A 161 16.29 2.18 -4.72
CA LYS A 161 16.74 2.45 -6.09
C LYS A 161 15.59 2.54 -7.09
N ARG A 162 14.59 1.66 -6.98
CA ARG A 162 13.39 1.68 -7.84
C ARG A 162 12.56 2.96 -7.59
N SER A 163 12.31 3.30 -6.32
CA SER A 163 11.57 4.50 -5.93
C SER A 163 12.23 5.78 -6.44
N LEU A 164 13.55 5.90 -6.30
CA LEU A 164 14.33 7.03 -6.84
C LEU A 164 14.18 7.16 -8.36
N LYS A 165 14.25 6.03 -9.09
CA LYS A 165 14.06 6.02 -10.55
C LYS A 165 12.66 6.52 -10.93
N ILE A 166 11.63 6.16 -10.17
CA ILE A 166 10.25 6.60 -10.42
C ILE A 166 10.08 8.09 -10.18
N ILE A 167 10.65 8.61 -9.09
CA ILE A 167 10.65 10.06 -8.82
C ILE A 167 11.30 10.81 -9.99
N ASN A 168 12.50 10.40 -10.40
CA ASN A 168 13.25 11.02 -11.50
C ASN A 168 12.49 10.97 -12.84
N ASN A 169 11.82 9.85 -13.14
CA ASN A 169 11.04 9.72 -14.37
C ASN A 169 9.83 10.67 -14.40
N ARG A 170 9.26 11.02 -13.24
CA ARG A 170 8.14 11.97 -13.17
C ARG A 170 8.59 13.43 -13.19
N THR A 171 9.79 13.74 -12.71
CA THR A 171 10.32 15.12 -12.74
C THR A 171 10.86 15.52 -14.11
N ASN A 172 11.23 14.55 -14.95
CA ASN A 172 11.79 14.77 -16.29
C ASN A 172 10.72 14.82 -17.40
N ASN A 173 9.45 14.61 -17.06
CA ASN A 173 8.29 14.71 -17.97
C ASN A 173 7.49 15.97 -17.66
#